data_AF-A0A937R480-F1
#
_entry.id   AF-A0A937R480-F1
#
_cell.length_a   1.000
_cell.length_b   1.000
_cell.length_c   1.000
_cell.angle_alpha   90.00
_cell.angle_beta   90.00
_cell.angle_gamma   90.00
#
_symmetry.space_group_name_H-M   'P 1'
#
loop_
_entity.id
_entity.type
_entity.pdbx_description
1 polymer ?
#
loop_
_entity_poly.entity_id
_entity_poly.type
_entity_poly.pdbx_seq_one_letter_code
_entity_poly.pdbx_strand_id
1 'polypeptide(L)'
;MSDGDMRKLAQAIEDYAKWVKSDGDVPKTTNYTRPLMDFLVFAINNEITWKDMFTVNTLKAFRNHSRFKNAPRALVSLSEYLFSQNRIDQPLEMSMRQVFKQVVQLPDLYEQYLLFYKQTSRVSDNHLKSVRSLLARFHAHLQNQNIEISASKIEHLDAFLGGMNLATNTKSVYRSQLRGFLKYLYHERKIIKKDLAELLVGPPIFAKPKPPKFLRQNEVQKLFSSLDLSTPRAIRTYAMVHLAYTMALRPVEISRITLDDISFSEKILTMPERKGDRPITLPIPEKTMKAIAVYILHPRIKTQHRDLFMT
;
A
#
# COMPACT_ATOMS: atom_id res chain seq x y z
N MET A 1 -21.62 24.47 -16.88
CA MET A 1 -21.92 24.27 -15.43
C MET A 1 -22.56 25.52 -14.82
N SER A 2 -23.51 25.38 -13.88
CA SER A 2 -24.16 26.54 -13.24
C SER A 2 -23.32 27.12 -12.09
N ASP A 3 -23.38 28.44 -11.85
CA ASP A 3 -22.70 29.10 -10.71
C ASP A 3 -23.15 28.54 -9.35
N GLY A 4 -24.38 28.02 -9.29
CA GLY A 4 -24.91 27.34 -8.11
C GLY A 4 -24.19 26.02 -7.79
N ASP A 5 -23.78 25.25 -8.79
CA ASP A 5 -23.10 23.95 -8.57
C ASP A 5 -21.66 24.14 -8.09
N MET A 6 -20.98 25.18 -8.57
CA MET A 6 -19.64 25.56 -8.09
C MET A 6 -19.64 25.89 -6.60
N ARG A 7 -20.58 26.75 -6.17
CA ARG A 7 -20.70 27.15 -4.76
C ARG A 7 -21.07 25.96 -3.87
N LYS A 8 -21.94 25.07 -4.35
CA LYS A 8 -22.28 23.82 -3.63
C LYS A 8 -21.06 22.93 -3.40
N LEU A 9 -20.19 22.78 -4.40
CA LEU A 9 -18.97 21.97 -4.28
C LEU A 9 -17.91 22.62 -3.41
N ALA A 10 -17.68 23.93 -3.56
CA ALA A 10 -16.77 24.66 -2.69
C ALA A 10 -17.18 24.56 -1.22
N GLN A 11 -18.47 24.77 -0.93
CA GLN A 11 -19.03 24.63 0.42
C GLN A 11 -18.89 23.19 0.94
N ALA A 12 -19.20 22.19 0.11
CA ALA A 12 -19.04 20.78 0.48
C ALA A 12 -17.61 20.44 0.89
N ILE A 13 -16.61 20.95 0.16
CA ILE A 13 -15.19 20.72 0.46
C ILE A 13 -14.81 21.37 1.78
N GLU A 14 -15.31 22.58 2.06
CA GLU A 14 -15.06 23.27 3.32
C GLU A 14 -15.70 22.56 4.51
N ASP A 15 -16.97 22.17 4.39
CA ASP A 15 -17.71 21.42 5.42
C ASP A 15 -17.03 20.08 5.70
N TYR A 16 -16.63 19.36 4.65
CA TYR A 16 -15.87 18.12 4.77
C TYR A 16 -14.54 18.34 5.50
N ALA A 17 -13.80 19.42 5.18
CA ALA A 17 -12.54 19.72 5.85
C ALA A 17 -12.73 20.04 7.35
N LYS A 18 -13.88 20.59 7.74
CA LYS A 18 -14.26 20.79 9.15
C LYS A 18 -14.63 19.45 9.80
N TRP A 19 -15.45 18.63 9.14
CA TRP A 19 -15.88 17.32 9.63
C TRP A 19 -14.72 16.34 9.86
N VAL A 20 -13.75 16.28 8.95
CA VAL A 20 -12.53 15.46 9.12
C VAL A 20 -11.70 15.88 10.35
N LYS A 21 -11.75 17.16 10.74
CA LYS A 21 -11.06 17.65 11.94
C LYS A 21 -11.78 17.26 13.23
N SER A 22 -13.11 17.24 13.23
CA SER A 22 -13.93 17.00 14.43
C SER A 22 -14.20 15.52 14.70
N ASP A 23 -14.66 14.75 13.72
CA ASP A 23 -15.31 13.43 13.99
C ASP A 23 -15.14 12.37 12.89
N GLY A 24 -14.45 12.67 11.78
CA GLY A 24 -14.39 11.73 10.64
C GLY A 24 -13.56 10.45 10.91
N ASP A 25 -14.08 9.30 10.47
CA ASP A 25 -13.43 7.97 10.40
C ASP A 25 -12.30 7.92 9.33
N VAL A 26 -11.90 9.08 8.80
CA VAL A 26 -10.83 9.21 7.81
C VAL A 26 -9.50 9.31 8.55
N PRO A 27 -8.46 8.53 8.17
CA PRO A 27 -7.16 8.62 8.82
C PRO A 27 -6.62 10.05 8.79
N LYS A 28 -6.55 10.72 9.95
CA LYS A 28 -6.19 12.15 10.15
C LYS A 28 -4.83 12.59 9.55
N THR A 29 -4.06 11.66 8.98
CA THR A 29 -2.82 11.93 8.21
C THR A 29 -3.04 12.22 6.74
N THR A 30 -4.25 12.05 6.21
CA THR A 30 -4.49 12.20 4.77
C THR A 30 -5.12 13.58 4.49
N ASN A 31 -4.30 14.52 4.02
CA ASN A 31 -4.81 15.82 3.61
C ASN A 31 -5.48 15.69 2.23
N TYR A 32 -6.81 15.59 2.22
CA TYR A 32 -7.63 15.52 1.02
C TYR A 32 -8.04 16.89 0.47
N THR A 33 -7.79 17.99 1.20
CA THR A 33 -8.17 19.34 0.77
C THR A 33 -7.53 19.71 -0.56
N ARG A 34 -6.24 19.45 -0.76
CA ARG A 34 -5.55 19.77 -2.02
C ARG A 34 -6.09 18.98 -3.22
N PRO A 35 -6.25 17.64 -3.15
CA PRO A 35 -6.91 16.89 -4.22
C PRO A 35 -8.36 17.29 -4.47
N LEU A 36 -9.12 17.69 -3.45
CA LEU A 36 -10.50 18.14 -3.62
C LEU A 36 -10.60 19.52 -4.28
N MET A 37 -9.67 20.43 -4.00
CA MET A 37 -9.56 21.71 -4.72
C MET A 37 -9.14 21.48 -6.19
N ASP A 38 -8.27 20.50 -6.44
CA ASP A 38 -7.92 20.06 -7.79
C ASP A 38 -9.15 19.51 -8.53
N PHE A 39 -10.03 18.78 -7.83
CA PHE A 39 -11.29 18.31 -8.37
C PHE A 39 -12.26 19.46 -8.69
N LEU A 40 -12.34 20.48 -7.84
CA LEU A 40 -13.15 21.68 -8.11
C LEU A 40 -12.72 22.33 -9.42
N VAL A 41 -11.41 22.54 -9.62
CA VAL A 41 -10.88 23.10 -10.88
C VAL A 41 -11.17 22.19 -12.06
N PHE A 42 -11.01 20.87 -11.91
CA PHE A 42 -11.34 19.91 -12.95
C PHE A 42 -12.83 19.95 -13.34
N ALA A 43 -13.73 20.00 -12.36
CA ALA A 43 -15.17 20.08 -12.59
C ALA A 43 -15.56 21.39 -13.29
N ILE A 44 -14.90 22.50 -12.93
CA ILE A 44 -15.06 23.80 -13.60
C ILE A 44 -14.66 23.71 -15.07
N ASN A 45 -13.45 23.21 -15.34
CA ASN A 45 -12.88 23.17 -16.68
C ASN A 45 -13.62 22.21 -17.63
N ASN A 46 -14.31 21.21 -17.10
CA ASN A 46 -15.07 20.22 -17.88
C ASN A 46 -16.59 20.42 -17.78
N GLU A 47 -17.03 21.53 -17.19
CA GLU A 47 -18.43 21.91 -17.03
C GLU A 47 -19.34 20.84 -16.40
N ILE A 48 -18.80 20.03 -15.49
CA ILE A 48 -19.52 18.89 -14.88
C ILE A 48 -20.61 19.40 -13.94
N THR A 49 -21.82 18.86 -14.05
CA THR A 49 -22.95 19.24 -13.17
C THR A 49 -22.90 18.52 -11.82
N TRP A 50 -23.57 19.05 -10.79
CA TRP A 50 -23.59 18.43 -9.45
C TRP A 50 -24.03 16.95 -9.46
N LYS A 51 -25.00 16.60 -10.31
CA LYS A 51 -25.49 15.22 -10.45
C LYS A 51 -24.43 14.29 -11.04
N ASP A 52 -23.57 14.81 -11.91
CA ASP A 52 -22.56 14.02 -12.63
C ASP A 52 -21.19 14.00 -11.92
N MET A 53 -20.97 14.91 -10.95
CA MET A 53 -19.70 15.04 -10.20
C MET A 53 -19.32 13.75 -9.47
N PHE A 54 -20.30 13.05 -8.90
CA PHE A 54 -20.10 11.85 -8.09
C PHE A 54 -20.46 10.57 -8.85
N THR A 55 -20.05 10.48 -10.13
CA THR A 55 -20.21 9.28 -10.96
C THR A 55 -18.87 8.57 -11.21
N VAL A 56 -18.95 7.27 -11.56
CA VAL A 56 -17.76 6.46 -11.90
C VAL A 56 -17.01 7.03 -13.10
N ASN A 57 -17.70 7.62 -14.07
CA ASN A 57 -17.10 8.21 -15.26
C ASN A 57 -16.28 9.45 -14.92
N THR A 58 -16.83 10.35 -14.11
CA THR A 58 -16.13 11.54 -13.61
C THR A 58 -14.93 11.17 -12.76
N LEU A 59 -15.06 10.16 -11.89
CA LEU A 59 -13.94 9.66 -11.08
C LEU A 59 -12.79 9.11 -11.96
N LYS A 60 -13.11 8.38 -13.04
CA LYS A 60 -12.10 7.87 -14.00
C LYS A 60 -11.42 9.00 -14.76
N ALA A 61 -12.17 9.97 -15.26
CA ALA A 61 -11.64 11.12 -15.98
C ALA A 61 -10.74 11.97 -15.06
N PHE A 62 -11.20 12.25 -13.84
CA PHE A 62 -10.43 13.00 -12.85
C PHE A 62 -9.15 12.28 -12.43
N ARG A 63 -9.18 10.95 -12.28
CA ARG A 63 -7.97 10.17 -11.98
C ARG A 63 -6.88 10.35 -13.03
N ASN A 64 -7.24 10.40 -14.31
CA ASN A 64 -6.29 10.56 -15.39
C ASN A 64 -5.78 12.00 -15.51
N HIS A 65 -6.56 12.98 -15.04
CA HIS A 65 -6.22 14.39 -15.07
C HIS A 65 -5.40 14.84 -13.84
N SER A 66 -5.73 14.33 -12.65
CA SER A 66 -5.17 14.82 -11.39
C SER A 66 -3.70 14.44 -11.21
N ARG A 67 -2.90 15.40 -10.76
CA ARG A 67 -1.50 15.19 -10.34
C ARG A 67 -1.36 14.46 -9.00
N PHE A 68 -2.46 14.31 -8.23
CA PHE A 68 -2.42 13.74 -6.89
C PHE A 68 -2.74 12.23 -6.91
N LYS A 69 -1.81 11.40 -6.44
CA LYS A 69 -2.01 9.93 -6.38
C LYS A 69 -3.20 9.50 -5.51
N ASN A 70 -3.59 10.31 -4.54
CA ASN A 70 -4.70 10.07 -3.63
C ASN A 70 -6.01 10.74 -4.06
N ALA A 71 -6.06 11.41 -5.22
CA ALA A 71 -7.26 12.10 -5.72
C ALA A 71 -8.52 11.23 -5.80
N PRO A 72 -8.47 9.98 -6.30
CA PRO A 72 -9.66 9.14 -6.33
C PRO A 72 -10.21 8.81 -4.92
N ARG A 73 -9.31 8.62 -3.95
CA ARG A 73 -9.72 8.36 -2.55
C ARG A 73 -10.31 9.61 -1.89
N ALA A 74 -9.77 10.78 -2.22
CA ALA A 74 -10.28 12.05 -1.73
C ALA A 74 -11.75 12.26 -2.17
N LEU A 75 -12.03 12.03 -3.45
CA LEU A 75 -13.37 12.22 -4.01
C LEU A 75 -14.37 11.21 -3.44
N VAL A 76 -13.94 9.97 -3.21
CA VAL A 76 -14.79 8.94 -2.59
C VAL A 76 -15.10 9.28 -1.15
N SER A 77 -14.10 9.67 -0.36
CA SER A 77 -14.34 10.06 1.03
C SER A 77 -15.23 11.29 1.14
N LEU A 78 -15.11 12.25 0.21
CA LEU A 78 -16.06 13.37 0.11
C LEU A 78 -17.47 12.88 -0.21
N SER A 79 -17.63 11.90 -1.12
CA SER A 79 -18.95 11.35 -1.44
C SER A 79 -19.58 10.59 -0.27
N GLU A 80 -18.80 9.84 0.51
CA GLU A 80 -19.27 9.15 1.72
C GLU A 80 -19.78 10.16 2.74
N TYR A 81 -19.03 11.25 2.94
CA TYR A 81 -19.46 12.36 3.78
C TYR A 81 -20.76 12.99 3.26
N LEU A 82 -20.84 13.33 1.97
CA LEU A 82 -22.03 13.94 1.40
C LEU A 82 -23.26 13.03 1.51
N PHE A 83 -23.07 11.72 1.36
CA PHE A 83 -24.13 10.73 1.58
C PHE A 83 -24.57 10.70 3.05
N SER A 84 -23.63 10.71 4.01
CA SER A 84 -23.95 10.79 5.44
C SER A 84 -24.76 12.05 5.82
N GLN A 85 -24.62 13.12 5.05
CA GLN A 85 -25.34 14.37 5.21
C GLN A 85 -26.61 14.45 4.32
N ASN A 86 -27.01 13.36 3.66
CA ASN A 86 -28.15 13.29 2.73
C ASN A 86 -28.09 14.33 1.57
N ARG A 87 -26.88 14.71 1.14
CA ARG A 87 -26.67 15.70 0.05
C ARG A 87 -26.54 15.07 -1.34
N ILE A 88 -26.36 13.75 -1.40
CA ILE A 88 -26.34 12.93 -2.62
C ILE A 88 -27.11 11.64 -2.34
N ASP A 89 -27.70 11.05 -3.40
CA ASP A 89 -28.57 9.88 -3.28
C ASP A 89 -27.80 8.59 -2.98
N GLN A 90 -26.55 8.49 -3.45
CA GLN A 90 -25.69 7.32 -3.26
C GLN A 90 -24.23 7.77 -3.14
N PRO A 91 -23.43 7.15 -2.25
CA PRO A 91 -22.00 7.40 -2.20
C PRO A 91 -21.32 6.83 -3.45
N LEU A 92 -20.15 7.36 -3.82
CA LEU A 92 -19.32 6.71 -4.83
C LEU A 92 -18.83 5.38 -4.26
N GLU A 93 -19.49 4.28 -4.60
CA GLU A 93 -19.01 2.96 -4.24
C GLU A 93 -17.64 2.72 -4.90
N MET A 94 -16.60 2.68 -4.06
CA MET A 94 -15.34 2.09 -4.47
C MET A 94 -15.42 0.58 -4.28
N SER A 95 -15.64 -0.17 -5.37
CA SER A 95 -15.00 -1.48 -5.37
C SER A 95 -13.48 -1.22 -5.43
N MET A 96 -12.79 -1.47 -4.33
CA MET A 96 -11.32 -1.43 -4.24
C MET A 96 -10.66 -2.27 -5.35
N ARG A 97 -11.41 -3.21 -5.95
CA ARG A 97 -11.05 -3.98 -7.15
C ARG A 97 -11.05 -3.13 -8.43
N GLN A 98 -12.09 -2.34 -8.74
CA GLN A 98 -12.22 -1.65 -10.04
C GLN A 98 -11.26 -0.47 -10.23
N VAL A 99 -10.85 0.23 -9.16
CA VAL A 99 -9.93 1.39 -9.29
C VAL A 99 -8.46 0.98 -9.17
N PHE A 100 -8.11 0.04 -8.29
CA PHE A 100 -6.71 -0.35 -8.05
C PHE A 100 -6.25 -1.60 -8.80
N LYS A 101 -7.12 -2.26 -9.56
CA LYS A 101 -6.78 -3.43 -10.37
C LYS A 101 -7.81 -3.60 -11.48
N GLN A 102 -7.52 -3.04 -12.66
CA GLN A 102 -7.51 -3.99 -13.77
C GLN A 102 -6.44 -4.99 -13.35
N VAL A 103 -6.85 -6.16 -12.86
CA VAL A 103 -5.99 -7.33 -13.03
C VAL A 103 -5.78 -7.32 -14.54
N VAL A 104 -4.63 -6.83 -14.98
CA VAL A 104 -4.28 -6.87 -16.40
C VAL A 104 -4.50 -8.31 -16.77
N GLN A 105 -5.50 -8.57 -17.61
CA GLN A 105 -5.83 -9.91 -18.03
C GLN A 105 -4.61 -10.33 -18.84
N LEU A 106 -3.77 -11.12 -18.18
CA LEU A 106 -2.57 -11.63 -18.78
C LEU A 106 -2.98 -12.83 -19.62
N PRO A 107 -2.34 -13.04 -20.78
CA PRO A 107 -2.52 -14.29 -21.52
C PRO A 107 -2.28 -15.50 -20.63
N ASP A 108 -2.97 -16.60 -20.94
CA ASP A 108 -3.01 -17.83 -20.13
C ASP A 108 -1.62 -18.33 -19.71
N LEU A 109 -0.62 -18.17 -20.57
CA LEU A 109 0.76 -18.55 -20.30
C LEU A 109 1.31 -17.92 -19.01
N TYR A 110 1.06 -16.63 -18.80
CA TYR A 110 1.55 -15.92 -17.63
C TYR A 110 0.74 -16.27 -16.38
N GLU A 111 -0.58 -16.47 -16.51
CA GLU A 111 -1.41 -16.90 -15.38
C GLU A 111 -1.04 -18.33 -14.93
N GLN A 112 -0.74 -19.22 -15.88
CA GLN A 112 -0.20 -20.56 -15.60
C GLN A 112 1.15 -20.48 -14.87
N TYR A 113 2.05 -19.55 -15.26
CA TYR A 113 3.27 -19.32 -14.48
C TYR A 113 3.00 -18.82 -13.06
N LEU A 114 2.07 -17.86 -12.88
CA LEU A 114 1.76 -17.33 -11.55
C LEU A 114 1.17 -18.41 -10.63
N LEU A 115 0.36 -19.32 -11.18
CA LEU A 115 -0.14 -20.51 -10.46
C LEU A 115 0.99 -21.46 -10.11
N PHE A 116 1.82 -21.84 -11.08
CA PHE A 116 3.01 -22.68 -10.87
C PHE A 116 3.92 -22.09 -9.79
N TYR A 117 4.23 -20.79 -9.87
CA TYR A 117 5.11 -20.11 -8.94
C TYR A 117 4.50 -20.03 -7.53
N LYS A 118 3.18 -19.88 -7.41
CA LYS A 118 2.48 -19.94 -6.12
C LYS A 118 2.51 -21.35 -5.51
N GLN A 119 2.42 -22.40 -6.32
CA GLN A 119 2.42 -23.79 -5.85
C GLN A 119 3.82 -24.27 -5.45
N THR A 120 4.82 -23.93 -6.26
CA THR A 120 6.21 -24.39 -6.08
C THR A 120 7.00 -23.54 -5.10
N SER A 121 6.65 -22.26 -4.94
CA SER A 121 7.36 -21.33 -4.07
C SER A 121 6.46 -20.83 -2.94
N ARG A 122 6.99 -20.78 -1.71
CA ARG A 122 6.30 -20.19 -0.55
C ARG A 122 6.31 -18.65 -0.60
N VAL A 123 5.69 -18.09 -1.63
CA VAL A 123 5.65 -16.64 -1.88
C VAL A 123 4.37 -16.01 -1.36
N SER A 124 4.48 -14.79 -0.83
CA SER A 124 3.31 -14.03 -0.38
C SER A 124 2.49 -13.51 -1.56
N ASP A 125 1.19 -13.28 -1.34
CA ASP A 125 0.32 -12.70 -2.38
C ASP A 125 0.79 -11.32 -2.83
N ASN A 126 1.46 -10.54 -1.95
CA ASN A 126 2.02 -9.24 -2.32
C ASN A 126 3.21 -9.39 -3.27
N HIS A 127 4.05 -10.40 -3.06
CA HIS A 127 5.12 -10.73 -3.99
C HIS A 127 4.54 -11.18 -5.34
N LEU A 128 3.54 -12.05 -5.35
CA LEU A 128 2.85 -12.46 -6.58
C LEU A 128 2.21 -11.29 -7.32
N LYS A 129 1.62 -10.33 -6.61
CA LYS A 129 1.09 -9.09 -7.22
C LYS A 129 2.22 -8.28 -7.89
N SER A 130 3.39 -8.18 -7.26
CA SER A 130 4.55 -7.51 -7.85
C SER A 130 5.00 -8.22 -9.12
N VAL A 131 5.12 -9.55 -9.09
CA VAL A 131 5.52 -10.36 -10.25
C VAL A 131 4.50 -10.19 -11.39
N ARG A 132 3.19 -10.32 -11.11
CA ARG A 132 2.12 -10.09 -12.10
C ARG A 132 2.24 -8.71 -12.73
N SER A 133 2.42 -7.66 -11.92
CA SER A 133 2.54 -6.30 -12.44
C SER A 133 3.76 -6.13 -13.35
N LEU A 134 4.88 -6.78 -13.05
CA LEU A 134 6.05 -6.76 -13.90
C LEU A 134 5.80 -7.50 -15.22
N LEU A 135 5.22 -8.69 -15.16
CA LEU A 135 4.92 -9.51 -16.34
C LEU A 135 3.93 -8.83 -17.27
N ALA A 136 2.94 -8.12 -16.74
CA ALA A 136 2.01 -7.31 -17.52
C ALA A 136 2.73 -6.20 -18.30
N ARG A 137 3.67 -5.50 -17.65
CA ARG A 137 4.49 -4.48 -18.31
C ARG A 137 5.41 -5.08 -19.37
N PHE A 138 5.97 -6.25 -19.09
CA PHE A 138 6.83 -6.96 -20.03
C PHE A 138 6.04 -7.43 -21.25
N HIS A 139 4.86 -8.01 -21.05
CA HIS A 139 3.97 -8.43 -22.11
C HIS A 139 3.58 -7.24 -23.02
N ALA A 140 3.15 -6.13 -22.44
CA ALA A 140 2.83 -4.92 -23.19
C ALA A 140 4.03 -4.38 -23.99
N HIS A 141 5.25 -4.47 -23.44
CA HIS A 141 6.47 -4.08 -24.15
C HIS A 141 6.72 -4.95 -25.39
N LEU A 142 6.54 -6.27 -25.28
CA LEU A 142 6.68 -7.19 -26.40
C LEU A 142 5.60 -6.95 -27.47
N GLN A 143 4.35 -6.72 -27.06
CA GLN A 143 3.25 -6.41 -27.98
C GLN A 143 3.52 -5.13 -28.77
N ASN A 144 4.01 -4.08 -28.11
CA ASN A 144 4.33 -2.82 -28.77
C ASN A 144 5.45 -2.94 -29.82
N GLN A 145 6.34 -3.92 -29.66
CA GLN A 145 7.40 -4.22 -30.62
C GLN A 145 7.00 -5.33 -31.61
N ASN A 146 5.78 -5.86 -31.50
CA ASN A 146 5.26 -6.98 -32.27
C ASN A 146 6.16 -8.25 -32.18
N ILE A 147 6.67 -8.52 -30.98
CA ILE A 147 7.57 -9.66 -30.71
C ILE A 147 6.81 -10.75 -29.97
N GLU A 148 6.86 -11.97 -30.50
CA GLU A 148 6.36 -13.14 -29.78
C GLU A 148 7.29 -13.55 -28.64
N ILE A 149 6.71 -14.08 -27.57
CA ILE A 149 7.48 -14.51 -26.39
C ILE A 149 8.43 -15.67 -26.68
N SER A 150 8.04 -16.57 -27.60
CA SER A 150 8.84 -17.69 -28.11
C SER A 150 10.10 -17.24 -28.86
N ALA A 151 9.99 -16.10 -29.56
CA ALA A 151 11.06 -15.49 -30.34
C ALA A 151 11.86 -14.43 -29.54
N SER A 152 11.57 -14.28 -28.25
CA SER A 152 12.25 -13.28 -27.43
C SER A 152 13.76 -13.53 -27.33
N LYS A 153 14.53 -12.44 -27.36
CA LYS A 153 15.98 -12.40 -27.25
C LYS A 153 16.41 -11.56 -26.06
N ILE A 154 17.67 -11.70 -25.67
CA ILE A 154 18.24 -10.93 -24.56
C ILE A 154 18.14 -9.40 -24.79
N GLU A 155 18.31 -8.96 -26.02
CA GLU A 155 18.20 -7.54 -26.42
C GLU A 155 16.83 -6.93 -26.06
N HIS A 156 15.75 -7.71 -26.17
CA HIS A 156 14.40 -7.25 -25.83
C HIS A 156 14.20 -7.14 -24.31
N LEU A 157 14.83 -8.04 -23.54
CA LEU A 157 14.83 -7.97 -22.07
C LEU A 157 15.65 -6.76 -21.58
N ASP A 158 16.80 -6.51 -22.20
CA ASP A 158 17.65 -5.36 -21.87
C ASP A 158 16.99 -4.04 -22.28
N ALA A 159 16.36 -3.97 -23.46
CA ALA A 159 15.58 -2.81 -23.88
C ALA A 159 14.43 -2.52 -22.91
N PHE A 160 13.71 -3.56 -22.47
CA PHE A 160 12.63 -3.43 -21.49
C PHE A 160 13.12 -2.85 -20.15
N LEU A 161 14.22 -3.38 -19.60
CA LEU A 161 14.79 -2.92 -18.33
C LEU A 161 15.52 -1.58 -18.44
N GLY A 162 16.10 -1.30 -19.61
CA GLY A 162 16.78 -0.06 -19.97
C GLY A 162 15.80 1.10 -20.08
N GLY A 163 14.67 0.89 -20.77
CA GLY A 163 13.62 1.90 -20.97
C GLY A 163 12.86 2.28 -19.70
N MET A 164 13.04 1.55 -18.59
CA MET A 164 12.45 1.89 -17.31
C MET A 164 13.36 2.84 -16.50
N ASN A 165 12.84 4.03 -16.19
CA ASN A 165 13.46 4.94 -15.23
C ASN A 165 13.18 4.48 -13.78
N LEU A 166 14.01 3.56 -13.28
CA LEU A 166 13.87 2.94 -11.95
C LEU A 166 15.20 2.91 -11.22
N ALA A 167 15.15 2.95 -9.89
CA ALA A 167 16.32 2.76 -9.05
C ALA A 167 17.00 1.41 -9.32
N THR A 168 18.32 1.35 -9.15
CA THR A 168 19.15 0.16 -9.41
C THR A 168 18.66 -1.07 -8.65
N ASN A 169 18.28 -0.92 -7.38
CA ASN A 169 17.73 -2.01 -6.57
C ASN A 169 16.41 -2.53 -7.13
N THR A 170 15.51 -1.65 -7.57
CA THR A 170 14.25 -2.05 -8.21
C THR A 170 14.52 -2.82 -9.50
N LYS A 171 15.46 -2.36 -10.33
CA LYS A 171 15.87 -3.10 -11.54
C LYS A 171 16.45 -4.48 -11.20
N SER A 172 17.19 -4.61 -10.10
CA SER A 172 17.70 -5.89 -9.61
C SER A 172 16.57 -6.86 -9.23
N VAL A 173 15.58 -6.38 -8.48
CA VAL A 173 14.38 -7.16 -8.13
C VAL A 173 13.64 -7.59 -9.40
N TYR A 174 13.43 -6.68 -10.35
CA TYR A 174 12.75 -7.00 -11.60
C TYR A 174 13.50 -8.04 -12.43
N ARG A 175 14.83 -7.94 -12.54
CA ARG A 175 15.66 -8.99 -13.17
C ARG A 175 15.45 -10.33 -12.48
N SER A 176 15.46 -10.36 -11.14
CA SER A 176 15.23 -11.60 -10.41
C SER A 176 13.84 -12.22 -10.68
N GLN A 177 12.80 -11.40 -10.75
CA GLN A 177 11.45 -11.84 -11.06
C GLN A 177 11.32 -12.34 -12.50
N LEU A 178 11.93 -11.64 -13.48
CA LEU A 178 11.98 -12.08 -14.88
C LEU A 178 12.76 -13.38 -15.04
N ARG A 179 13.89 -13.55 -14.36
CA ARG A 179 14.66 -14.81 -14.40
C ARG A 179 13.82 -16.00 -13.96
N GLY A 180 13.02 -15.85 -12.91
CA GLY A 180 12.10 -16.92 -12.48
C GLY A 180 11.12 -17.32 -13.59
N PHE A 181 10.57 -16.33 -14.29
CA PHE A 181 9.65 -16.57 -15.40
C PHE A 181 10.34 -17.18 -16.62
N LEU A 182 11.51 -16.68 -17.01
CA LEU A 182 12.28 -17.21 -18.13
C LEU A 182 12.71 -18.67 -17.90
N LYS A 183 13.09 -19.02 -16.66
CA LYS A 183 13.37 -20.40 -16.27
C LYS A 183 12.14 -21.30 -16.45
N TYR A 184 10.96 -20.83 -16.06
CA TYR A 184 9.71 -21.56 -16.29
C TYR A 184 9.43 -21.75 -17.79
N LEU A 185 9.63 -20.71 -18.62
CA LEU A 185 9.43 -20.81 -20.07
C LEU A 185 10.39 -21.81 -20.72
N TYR A 186 11.63 -21.89 -20.24
CA TYR A 186 12.65 -22.79 -20.77
C TYR A 186 12.47 -24.24 -20.27
N HIS A 187 12.48 -24.45 -18.96
CA HIS A 187 12.50 -25.80 -18.36
C HIS A 187 11.12 -26.47 -18.36
N GLU A 188 10.08 -25.76 -17.91
CA GLU A 188 8.74 -26.35 -17.70
C GLU A 188 7.92 -26.35 -18.99
N ARG A 189 8.00 -25.26 -19.77
CA ARG A 189 7.15 -25.08 -20.96
C ARG A 189 7.85 -25.32 -22.29
N LYS A 190 9.18 -25.32 -22.32
CA LYS A 190 9.99 -25.48 -23.54
C LYS A 190 9.58 -24.54 -24.68
N ILE A 191 9.09 -23.35 -24.35
CA ILE A 191 8.62 -22.35 -25.32
C ILE A 191 9.80 -21.60 -25.93
N ILE A 192 10.79 -21.26 -25.10
CA ILE A 192 12.03 -20.63 -25.55
C ILE A 192 13.10 -21.71 -25.77
N LYS A 193 13.87 -21.58 -26.86
CA LYS A 193 14.88 -22.58 -27.25
C LYS A 193 16.19 -22.47 -26.47
N LYS A 194 16.45 -21.30 -25.88
CA LYS A 194 17.68 -20.99 -25.14
C LYS A 194 17.30 -20.45 -23.76
N ASP A 195 18.08 -20.81 -22.74
CA ASP A 195 17.89 -20.23 -21.41
C ASP A 195 18.35 -18.76 -21.40
N LEU A 196 17.37 -17.85 -21.47
CA LEU A 196 17.61 -16.41 -21.38
C LEU A 196 17.82 -15.95 -19.93
N ALA A 197 17.45 -16.76 -18.93
CA ALA A 197 17.56 -16.37 -17.53
C ALA A 197 19.01 -16.24 -17.08
N GLU A 198 19.90 -17.09 -17.60
CA GLU A 198 21.34 -17.05 -17.33
C GLU A 198 22.01 -15.83 -17.98
N LEU A 199 21.53 -15.43 -19.16
CA LEU A 199 22.03 -14.27 -19.89
C LEU A 199 21.58 -12.94 -19.27
N LEU A 200 20.50 -12.95 -18.48
CA LEU A 200 19.96 -11.74 -17.83
C LEU A 200 20.80 -11.36 -16.60
N VAL A 201 21.98 -10.83 -16.87
CA VAL A 201 22.95 -10.36 -15.88
C VAL A 201 22.77 -8.85 -15.67
N GLY A 202 22.64 -8.43 -14.41
CA GLY A 202 22.61 -7.02 -14.06
C GLY A 202 24.03 -6.46 -13.86
N PRO A 203 24.21 -5.13 -13.95
CA PRO A 203 25.48 -4.53 -13.56
C PRO A 203 25.79 -4.89 -12.10
N PRO A 204 27.06 -5.16 -11.74
CA PRO A 204 27.42 -5.39 -10.35
C PRO A 204 26.97 -4.21 -9.50
N ILE A 205 26.14 -4.49 -8.50
CA ILE A 205 25.69 -3.45 -7.59
C ILE A 205 26.73 -3.39 -6.49
N PHE A 206 27.77 -2.57 -6.70
CA PHE A 206 28.69 -2.16 -5.66
C PHE A 206 27.95 -1.21 -4.72
N ALA A 207 27.10 -1.76 -3.86
CA ALA A 207 26.54 -1.00 -2.76
C ALA A 207 27.74 -0.53 -1.94
N LYS A 208 28.09 0.76 -1.98
CA LYS A 208 28.80 1.36 -0.86
C LYS A 208 27.84 1.22 0.32
N PRO A 209 28.02 0.24 1.23
CA PRO A 209 27.04 0.05 2.27
C PRO A 209 27.13 1.31 3.12
N LYS A 210 26.12 2.17 3.03
CA LYS A 210 25.97 3.23 4.03
C LYS A 210 25.92 2.49 5.37
N PRO A 211 26.72 2.89 6.37
CA PRO A 211 26.65 2.26 7.67
C PRO A 211 25.19 2.27 8.14
N PRO A 212 24.73 1.19 8.81
CA PRO A 212 23.37 1.14 9.31
C PRO A 212 23.09 2.40 10.13
N LYS A 213 22.01 3.10 9.81
CA LYS A 213 21.57 4.24 10.60
C LYS A 213 21.01 3.69 11.90
N PHE A 214 21.56 4.12 13.03
CA PHE A 214 21.06 3.80 14.35
C PHE A 214 20.89 5.09 15.16
N LEU A 215 19.98 5.05 16.14
CA LEU A 215 19.79 6.16 17.06
C LEU A 215 20.76 6.00 18.24
N ARG A 216 21.47 7.07 18.57
CA ARG A 216 22.24 7.17 19.81
C ARG A 216 21.31 7.31 21.01
N GLN A 217 21.81 7.03 22.20
CA GLN A 217 21.00 7.03 23.43
C GLN A 217 20.26 8.37 23.66
N ASN A 218 20.93 9.49 23.43
CA ASN A 218 20.33 10.83 23.51
C ASN A 218 19.23 11.06 22.45
N GLU A 219 19.40 10.51 21.25
CA GLU A 219 18.38 10.58 20.19
C GLU A 219 17.17 9.71 20.50
N VAL A 220 17.38 8.54 21.12
CA VAL A 220 16.29 7.69 21.62
C VAL A 220 15.52 8.40 22.74
N GLN A 221 16.22 9.02 23.69
CA GLN A 221 15.58 9.81 24.73
C GLN A 221 14.75 10.95 24.13
N LYS A 222 15.32 11.68 23.15
CA LYS A 222 14.63 12.74 22.42
C LYS A 222 13.41 12.23 21.65
N LEU A 223 13.49 11.05 21.05
CA LEU A 223 12.37 10.40 20.37
C LEU A 223 11.23 10.18 21.37
N PHE A 224 11.48 9.50 22.49
CA PHE A 224 10.44 9.23 23.48
C PHE A 224 9.91 10.48 24.17
N SER A 225 10.73 11.51 24.40
CA SER A 225 10.28 12.78 24.98
C SER A 225 9.45 13.62 23.99
N SER A 226 9.61 13.40 22.69
CA SER A 226 8.85 14.10 21.66
C SER A 226 7.45 13.52 21.42
N LEU A 227 7.18 12.31 21.93
CA LEU A 227 5.89 11.66 21.79
C LEU A 227 4.92 12.23 22.83
N ASP A 228 3.99 13.05 22.34
CA ASP A 228 2.88 13.56 23.15
C ASP A 228 1.97 12.41 23.59
N LEU A 229 1.39 12.51 24.79
CA LEU A 229 0.41 11.55 25.33
C LEU A 229 -0.98 12.18 25.48
N SER A 230 -1.20 13.38 24.95
CA SER A 230 -2.45 14.14 25.06
C SER A 230 -3.63 13.55 24.28
N THR A 231 -3.37 12.78 23.22
CA THR A 231 -4.43 12.23 22.35
C THR A 231 -4.41 10.70 22.31
N PRO A 232 -5.58 10.06 22.11
CA PRO A 232 -5.69 8.60 21.89
C PRO A 232 -4.71 8.05 20.86
N ARG A 233 -4.54 8.77 19.74
CA ARG A 233 -3.61 8.43 18.66
C ARG A 233 -2.16 8.50 19.11
N ALA A 234 -1.80 9.50 19.91
CA ALA A 234 -0.43 9.69 20.36
C ALA A 234 -0.05 8.64 21.41
N ILE A 235 -0.98 8.28 22.31
CA ILE A 235 -0.83 7.14 23.23
C ILE A 235 -0.69 5.81 22.45
N ARG A 236 -1.51 5.59 21.41
CA ARG A 236 -1.38 4.43 20.50
C ARG A 236 0.02 4.37 19.90
N THR A 237 0.48 5.48 19.34
CA THR A 237 1.80 5.60 18.72
C THR A 237 2.92 5.33 19.73
N TYR A 238 2.78 5.84 20.95
CA TYR A 238 3.74 5.61 22.03
C TYR A 238 3.90 4.13 22.37
N ALA A 239 2.79 3.39 22.51
CA ALA A 239 2.80 1.95 22.74
C ALA A 239 3.44 1.17 21.56
N MET A 240 3.10 1.53 20.32
CA MET A 240 3.69 0.92 19.13
C MET A 240 5.21 1.17 19.03
N VAL A 241 5.68 2.38 19.35
CA VAL A 241 7.11 2.72 19.34
C VAL A 241 7.85 1.96 20.43
N HIS A 242 7.26 1.79 21.61
CA HIS A 242 7.83 0.96 22.67
C HIS A 242 8.00 -0.48 22.22
N LEU A 243 6.98 -1.11 21.63
CA LEU A 243 7.09 -2.46 21.08
C LEU A 243 8.17 -2.58 20.01
N ALA A 244 8.24 -1.61 19.09
CA ALA A 244 9.27 -1.60 18.06
C ALA A 244 10.69 -1.48 18.64
N TYR A 245 10.87 -0.62 19.64
CA TYR A 245 12.19 -0.32 20.21
C TYR A 245 12.67 -1.42 21.17
N THR A 246 11.84 -1.85 22.11
CA THR A 246 12.27 -2.77 23.19
C THR A 246 12.21 -4.22 22.79
N MET A 247 11.28 -4.59 21.90
CA MET A 247 11.08 -5.97 21.46
C MET A 247 11.53 -6.21 20.01
N ALA A 248 12.07 -5.18 19.33
CA ALA A 248 12.57 -5.26 17.95
C ALA A 248 11.54 -5.80 16.95
N LEU A 249 10.25 -5.55 17.19
CA LEU A 249 9.16 -6.03 16.35
C LEU A 249 9.05 -5.22 15.05
N ARG A 250 8.76 -5.90 13.94
CA ARG A 250 8.50 -5.25 12.65
C ARG A 250 7.12 -4.60 12.65
N PRO A 251 6.89 -3.55 11.84
CA PRO A 251 5.58 -2.90 11.76
C PRO A 251 4.41 -3.86 11.48
N VAL A 252 4.61 -4.85 10.59
CA VAL A 252 3.58 -5.86 10.28
C VAL A 252 3.31 -6.82 11.45
N GLU A 253 4.33 -7.09 12.26
CA GLU A 253 4.20 -7.91 13.46
C GLU A 253 3.39 -7.13 14.51
N ILE A 254 3.78 -5.88 14.78
CA ILE A 254 3.07 -4.99 15.72
C ILE A 254 1.60 -4.79 15.34
N SER A 255 1.31 -4.59 14.05
CA SER A 255 -0.07 -4.36 13.58
C SER A 255 -0.99 -5.56 13.69
N ARG A 256 -0.45 -6.77 13.92
CA ARG A 256 -1.21 -8.02 14.00
C ARG A 256 -1.35 -8.56 15.42
N ILE A 257 -0.72 -7.91 16.40
CA ILE A 257 -0.84 -8.32 17.80
C ILE A 257 -2.29 -8.18 18.22
N THR A 258 -2.82 -9.24 18.81
CA THR A 258 -4.13 -9.27 19.44
C THR A 258 -4.01 -9.21 20.96
N LEU A 259 -5.12 -9.00 21.65
CA LEU A 259 -5.17 -9.07 23.12
C LEU A 259 -4.91 -10.50 23.63
N ASP A 260 -5.20 -11.53 22.84
CA ASP A 260 -4.96 -12.94 23.21
C ASP A 260 -3.49 -13.32 23.16
N ASP A 261 -2.71 -12.59 22.35
CA ASP A 261 -1.27 -12.79 22.23
C ASP A 261 -0.51 -12.32 23.48
N ILE A 262 -1.15 -11.53 24.37
CA ILE A 262 -0.51 -10.94 25.55
C ILE A 262 -1.05 -11.58 26.83
N SER A 263 -0.16 -12.23 27.58
CA SER A 263 -0.42 -12.62 28.96
C SER A 263 0.11 -11.52 29.88
N PHE A 264 -0.81 -10.71 30.43
CA PHE A 264 -0.47 -9.61 31.35
C PHE A 264 0.03 -10.13 32.70
N SER A 265 -0.50 -11.26 33.18
CA SER A 265 -0.08 -11.91 34.43
C SER A 265 1.36 -12.38 34.35
N GLU A 266 1.71 -13.06 33.25
CA GLU A 266 3.05 -13.64 33.04
C GLU A 266 4.01 -12.66 32.37
N LYS A 267 3.52 -11.51 31.91
CA LYS A 267 4.26 -10.48 31.19
C LYS A 267 4.94 -11.02 29.92
N ILE A 268 4.24 -11.83 29.14
CA ILE A 268 4.74 -12.41 27.89
C ILE A 268 3.89 -12.01 26.69
N LEU A 269 4.53 -11.89 25.53
CA LEU A 269 3.91 -11.74 24.22
C LEU A 269 4.21 -13.00 23.41
N THR A 270 3.16 -13.67 22.94
CA THR A 270 3.24 -14.78 21.99
C THR A 270 2.98 -14.25 20.59
N MET A 271 3.84 -14.62 19.65
CA MET A 271 3.71 -14.25 18.24
C MET A 271 3.59 -15.53 17.42
N PRO A 272 2.37 -15.95 17.07
CA PRO A 272 2.16 -17.19 16.32
C PRO A 272 2.68 -17.07 14.89
N GLU A 273 2.44 -15.92 14.24
CA GLU A 273 2.83 -15.69 12.85
C GLU A 273 4.11 -14.87 12.73
N ARG A 274 5.18 -15.49 12.24
CA ARG A 274 6.43 -14.79 11.89
C ARG A 274 6.99 -15.23 10.55
N LYS A 275 7.98 -14.45 10.08
CA LYS A 275 8.72 -14.80 8.86
C LYS A 275 9.29 -16.22 8.97
N GLY A 276 8.92 -17.05 8.01
CA GLY A 276 9.37 -18.44 7.95
C GLY A 276 8.59 -19.40 8.84
N ASP A 277 7.42 -18.98 9.32
CA ASP A 277 6.53 -19.82 10.15
C ASP A 277 7.19 -20.29 11.45
N ARG A 278 7.87 -19.35 12.11
CA ARG A 278 8.64 -19.58 13.35
C ARG A 278 8.00 -18.80 14.51
N PRO A 279 7.02 -19.38 15.22
CA PRO A 279 6.40 -18.73 16.35
C PRO A 279 7.43 -18.44 17.46
N ILE A 280 7.19 -17.40 18.25
CA ILE A 280 8.05 -17.06 19.39
C ILE A 280 7.23 -16.49 20.54
N THR A 281 7.64 -16.78 21.77
CA THR A 281 7.12 -16.15 22.98
C THR A 281 8.25 -15.40 23.65
N LEU A 282 8.04 -14.10 23.96
CA LEU A 282 9.05 -13.21 24.50
C LEU A 282 8.53 -12.50 25.75
N PRO A 283 9.37 -12.30 26.79
CA PRO A 283 9.00 -11.45 27.92
C PRO A 283 8.86 -10.00 27.47
N ILE A 284 7.81 -9.33 27.95
CA ILE A 284 7.52 -7.93 27.67
C ILE A 284 8.19 -7.06 28.74
N PRO A 285 9.07 -6.12 28.36
CA PRO A 285 9.66 -5.18 29.30
C PRO A 285 8.61 -4.32 30.01
N GLU A 286 8.84 -4.02 31.28
CA GLU A 286 7.85 -3.33 32.13
C GLU A 286 7.36 -1.99 31.55
N LYS A 287 8.28 -1.20 30.96
CA LYS A 287 7.92 0.08 30.32
C LYS A 287 6.97 -0.11 29.13
N THR A 288 7.19 -1.16 28.35
CA THR A 288 6.33 -1.51 27.21
C THR A 288 4.98 -2.01 27.69
N MET A 289 4.97 -2.84 28.73
CA MET A 289 3.73 -3.31 29.36
C MET A 289 2.88 -2.15 29.88
N LYS A 290 3.50 -1.18 30.58
CA LYS A 290 2.84 0.04 31.04
C LYS A 290 2.25 0.85 29.88
N ALA A 291 3.03 1.04 28.81
CA ALA A 291 2.56 1.76 27.62
C ALA A 291 1.33 1.08 26.97
N ILE A 292 1.34 -0.26 26.88
CA ILE A 292 0.21 -1.05 26.39
C ILE A 292 -1.00 -0.91 27.32
N ALA A 293 -0.81 -1.06 28.63
CA ALA A 293 -1.90 -0.97 29.60
C ALA A 293 -2.58 0.41 29.58
N VAL A 294 -1.79 1.50 29.50
CA VAL A 294 -2.31 2.86 29.38
C VAL A 294 -3.18 3.00 28.12
N TYR A 295 -2.73 2.43 27.00
CA TYR A 295 -3.48 2.44 25.74
C TYR A 295 -4.77 1.60 25.80
N ILE A 296 -4.75 0.44 26.46
CA ILE A 296 -5.94 -0.41 26.58
C ILE A 296 -7.01 0.23 27.47
N LEU A 297 -6.60 0.86 28.57
CA LEU A 297 -7.54 1.36 29.59
C LEU A 297 -8.25 2.67 29.22
N HIS A 298 -7.61 3.58 28.50
CA HIS A 298 -8.15 4.93 28.29
C HIS A 298 -8.59 5.19 26.83
N PRO A 299 -7.70 5.06 25.82
CA PRO A 299 -8.02 5.44 24.44
C PRO A 299 -8.50 4.32 23.51
N ARG A 300 -8.47 3.04 23.91
CA ARG A 300 -8.89 1.96 23.00
C ARG A 300 -10.42 1.97 22.85
N ILE A 301 -10.87 2.17 21.62
CA ILE A 301 -12.30 2.10 21.27
C ILE A 301 -12.84 0.74 21.71
N LYS A 302 -13.99 0.73 22.39
CA LYS A 302 -14.67 -0.51 22.78
C LYS A 302 -15.24 -1.17 21.53
N THR A 303 -14.65 -2.29 21.13
CA THR A 303 -15.07 -3.06 19.96
C THR A 303 -15.03 -4.55 20.26
N GLN A 304 -15.69 -5.34 19.40
CA GLN A 304 -15.58 -6.80 19.41
C GLN A 304 -14.25 -7.29 18.81
N HIS A 305 -13.51 -6.43 18.13
CA HIS A 305 -12.22 -6.78 17.55
C HIS A 305 -11.17 -6.95 18.65
N ARG A 306 -10.42 -8.04 18.57
CA ARG A 306 -9.38 -8.38 19.55
C ARG A 306 -8.00 -7.86 19.15
N ASP A 307 -7.88 -7.18 18.02
CA ASP A 307 -6.64 -6.49 17.63
C ASP A 307 -6.23 -5.51 18.73
N LEU A 308 -4.96 -5.54 19.11
CA LEU A 308 -4.44 -4.65 20.14
C LEU A 308 -4.64 -3.20 19.69
N PHE A 309 -4.12 -2.86 18.51
CA PHE A 309 -4.17 -1.51 17.95
C PHE A 309 -5.31 -1.36 16.94
N MET A 310 -6.29 -0.54 17.28
CA MET A 310 -7.36 -0.13 16.35
C MET A 310 -6.89 1.05 15.50
N THR A 311 -7.27 1.08 14.22
CA THR A 311 -6.88 2.17 13.29
C THR A 311 -7.84 3.32 13.34
#